data_AF-A0A0D3EA02-F1
#
_entry.id   AF-A0A0D3EA02-F1
#
_cell.length_a   1.000
_cell.length_b   1.000
_cell.length_c   1.000
_cell.angle_alpha   90.00
_cell.angle_beta   90.00
_cell.angle_gamma   90.00
#
_symmetry.space_group_name_H-M   'P 1'
#
loop_
_entity.id
_entity.type
_entity.pdbx_description
1 polymer ?
#
loop_
_entity_poly.entity_id
_entity_poly.type
_entity_poly.pdbx_seq_one_letter_code
_entity_poly.pdbx_strand_id
1 'polypeptide(L)'
;MPLFSLSLSQLQCSPVSPSQTLLSADDARKLLHKILGWSIVEDEAGGLKIRCMCKVRDFGYGVELINRIHKVAEASVHFPSLHLESHTQVRADYLSRPLAHLL
;
A
#
# COMPACT_ATOMS: atom_id res chain seq x y z
N MET A 1 21.09 -18.02 12.08
CA MET A 1 21.55 -16.94 11.18
C MET A 1 20.56 -15.80 11.32
N PRO A 2 20.94 -14.61 11.83
CA PRO A 2 19.99 -13.53 11.97
C PRO A 2 19.60 -13.08 10.55
N LEU A 3 18.30 -13.03 10.28
CA LEU A 3 17.77 -12.42 9.07
C LEU A 3 18.18 -10.95 9.11
N PHE A 4 19.20 -10.59 8.32
CA PHE A 4 19.48 -9.20 8.02
C PHE A 4 18.16 -8.55 7.58
N SER A 5 17.83 -7.40 8.16
CA SER A 5 16.65 -6.62 7.81
C SER A 5 16.76 -6.21 6.34
N LEU A 6 16.31 -7.08 5.44
CA LEU A 6 16.20 -6.76 4.03
C LEU A 6 15.29 -5.55 3.91
N SER A 7 15.71 -4.57 3.12
CA SER A 7 14.82 -3.48 2.72
C SER A 7 13.60 -4.09 2.06
N LEU A 8 12.38 -3.58 2.35
CA LEU A 8 11.15 -4.08 1.72
C LEU A 8 11.25 -4.10 0.17
N SER A 9 12.04 -3.20 -0.42
CA SER A 9 12.33 -3.16 -1.85
C SER A 9 13.13 -4.35 -2.40
N GLN A 10 13.75 -5.15 -1.54
CA GLN A 10 14.52 -6.36 -1.89
C GLN A 10 13.69 -7.64 -1.70
N LEU A 11 12.50 -7.54 -1.09
CA LEU A 11 11.59 -8.66 -0.94
C LEU A 11 10.71 -8.76 -2.19
N GLN A 12 10.60 -9.97 -2.74
CA GLN A 12 9.74 -10.25 -3.88
C GLN A 12 8.35 -10.66 -3.40
N CYS A 13 7.32 -10.07 -4.01
CA CYS A 13 5.95 -10.47 -3.77
C CYS A 13 5.64 -11.72 -4.60
N SER A 14 5.24 -12.80 -3.93
CA SER A 14 4.72 -13.99 -4.62
C SER A 14 3.30 -13.70 -5.13
N PRO A 15 2.90 -14.18 -6.32
CA PRO A 15 1.52 -14.06 -6.78
C PRO A 15 0.55 -14.63 -5.73
N VAL A 16 -0.47 -13.84 -5.38
CA VAL A 16 -1.50 -14.26 -4.43
C VAL A 16 -2.35 -15.34 -5.08
N SER A 17 -2.38 -16.54 -4.47
CA SER A 17 -3.28 -17.61 -4.90
C SER A 17 -4.74 -17.24 -4.59
N PRO A 18 -5.70 -17.58 -5.46
CA PRO A 18 -7.12 -17.30 -5.19
C PRO A 18 -7.66 -18.00 -3.95
N SER A 19 -6.98 -19.06 -3.48
CA SER A 19 -7.28 -19.80 -2.26
C SER A 19 -6.47 -19.33 -1.03
N GLN A 20 -5.55 -18.36 -1.18
CA GLN A 20 -4.81 -17.84 -0.03
C GLN A 20 -5.77 -17.09 0.89
N THR A 21 -5.75 -17.49 2.16
CA THR A 21 -6.48 -16.79 3.21
C THR A 21 -5.93 -15.38 3.34
N LEU A 22 -6.80 -14.39 3.18
CA LEU A 22 -6.46 -13.00 3.48
C LEU A 22 -5.99 -12.89 4.92
N LEU A 23 -5.05 -11.99 5.16
CA LEU A 23 -4.56 -11.71 6.50
C LEU A 23 -5.74 -11.27 7.39
N SER A 24 -5.82 -11.80 8.61
CA SER A 24 -6.86 -11.36 9.55
C SER A 24 -6.70 -9.86 9.85
N ALA A 25 -7.81 -9.18 10.14
CA ALA A 25 -7.77 -7.76 10.51
C ALA A 25 -6.87 -7.51 11.73
N ASP A 26 -6.78 -8.47 12.65
CA ASP A 26 -5.96 -8.39 13.84
C ASP A 26 -4.47 -8.47 13.54
N ASP A 27 -4.07 -9.42 12.69
CA ASP A 27 -2.68 -9.56 12.28
C ASP A 27 -2.24 -8.40 11.38
N ALA A 28 -3.15 -7.90 10.52
CA ALA A 28 -2.93 -6.69 9.75
C ALA A 28 -2.65 -5.48 10.66
N ARG A 29 -3.44 -5.30 11.72
CA ARG A 29 -3.20 -4.25 12.72
C ARG A 29 -1.85 -4.41 13.41
N LYS A 30 -1.47 -5.62 13.83
CA LYS A 30 -0.16 -5.87 14.47
C LYS A 30 1.01 -5.50 13.56
N LEU A 31 0.93 -5.81 12.27
CA LEU A 31 1.96 -5.43 11.30
C LEU A 31 1.98 -3.92 11.07
N LEU A 32 0.79 -3.30 10.98
CA LEU A 32 0.68 -1.87 10.71
C LEU A 32 1.21 -0.97 11.82
N HIS A 33 1.18 -1.41 13.08
CA HIS A 33 1.79 -0.68 14.19
C HIS A 33 3.29 -0.41 13.98
N LYS A 34 3.95 -1.15 13.08
CA LYS A 34 5.37 -0.95 12.74
C LYS A 34 5.58 0.09 11.63
N ILE A 35 4.51 0.57 10.99
CA ILE A 35 4.56 1.44 9.80
C ILE A 35 3.86 2.76 10.11
N LEU A 36 4.65 3.79 10.40
CA LEU A 36 4.13 5.12 10.74
C LEU A 36 3.41 5.76 9.54
N GLY A 37 2.30 6.44 9.83
CA GLY A 37 1.52 7.19 8.85
C GLY A 37 0.53 6.35 8.04
N TRP A 38 0.46 5.04 8.29
CA TRP A 38 -0.54 4.16 7.67
C TRP A 38 -1.63 3.77 8.66
N SER A 39 -2.86 3.63 8.16
CA SER A 39 -4.02 3.16 8.91
C SER A 39 -4.80 2.11 8.12
N ILE A 40 -5.46 1.19 8.82
CA ILE A 40 -6.47 0.32 8.21
C ILE A 40 -7.78 1.11 8.17
N VAL A 41 -8.44 1.10 7.02
CA VAL A 41 -9.76 1.71 6.82
C VAL A 41 -10.66 0.72 6.10
N GLU A 42 -11.96 0.81 6.35
CA GLU A 42 -12.97 0.07 5.60
C GLU A 42 -13.23 0.78 4.25
N ASP A 43 -13.55 -0.01 3.23
CA ASP A 43 -14.08 0.49 1.96
C ASP A 43 -15.62 0.47 1.96
N GLU A 44 -16.20 1.11 0.94
CA GLU A 44 -17.66 1.24 0.81
C GLU A 44 -18.40 -0.11 0.66
N ALA A 45 -17.69 -1.19 0.31
CA ALA A 45 -18.22 -2.54 0.17
C ALA A 45 -17.95 -3.40 1.43
N GLY A 46 -17.43 -2.81 2.51
CA GLY A 46 -17.07 -3.51 3.75
C GLY A 46 -15.75 -4.29 3.67
N GLY A 47 -14.95 -4.08 2.62
CA GLY A 47 -13.58 -4.58 2.50
C GLY A 47 -12.60 -3.77 3.36
N LEU A 48 -11.46 -4.36 3.72
CA LEU A 48 -10.40 -3.66 4.43
C LEU A 48 -9.29 -3.23 3.47
N LYS A 49 -8.82 -2.00 3.62
CA LYS A 49 -7.66 -1.46 2.89
C LYS A 49 -6.71 -0.74 3.85
N ILE A 50 -5.49 -0.52 3.39
CA ILE A 50 -4.49 0.27 4.12
C ILE A 50 -4.32 1.61 3.42
N ARG A 51 -4.27 2.70 4.18
CA ARG A 51 -4.19 4.07 3.68
C ARG A 51 -3.03 4.84 4.32
N CYS A 52 -2.24 5.55 3.51
CA CYS A 52 -1.41 6.67 3.97
C CYS A 52 -2.05 8.00 3.55
N MET A 53 -2.08 8.94 4.49
CA MET A 53 -2.35 10.36 4.21
C MET A 53 -1.03 11.12 4.37
N CYS A 54 -0.34 11.30 3.25
CA CYS A 54 1.01 11.82 3.25
C CYS A 54 0.99 13.33 2.95
N LYS A 55 1.35 14.16 3.94
CA LYS A 55 1.40 15.63 3.81
C LYS A 55 2.68 16.04 3.08
N VAL A 56 2.54 16.89 2.07
CA VAL A 56 3.63 17.43 1.26
C VAL A 56 3.67 18.96 1.34
N ARG A 57 4.77 19.57 0.91
CA ARG A 57 4.94 21.04 0.97
C ARG A 57 3.96 21.76 0.05
N ASP A 58 3.84 21.29 -1.18
CA ASP A 58 3.03 21.87 -2.23
C ASP A 58 2.73 20.82 -3.31
N PHE A 59 1.99 21.24 -4.34
CA PHE A 59 1.49 20.36 -5.39
C PHE A 59 2.63 19.69 -6.17
N GLY A 60 3.74 20.41 -6.42
CA GLY A 60 4.89 19.88 -7.14
C GLY A 60 5.55 18.73 -6.37
N TYR A 61 5.72 18.89 -5.06
CA TYR A 61 6.20 17.80 -4.20
C TYR A 61 5.22 16.62 -4.12
N GLY A 62 3.93 16.88 -4.24
CA GLY A 62 2.91 15.84 -4.33
C GLY A 62 3.06 14.97 -5.58
N VAL A 63 3.27 15.59 -6.74
CA VAL A 63 3.57 14.90 -8.01
C VAL A 63 4.88 14.11 -7.91
N GLU A 64 5.92 14.70 -7.31
CA GLU A 64 7.20 14.03 -7.11
C GLU A 64 7.07 12.77 -6.25
N LEU A 65 6.30 12.84 -5.16
CA LEU A 65 6.06 11.70 -4.29
C LEU A 65 5.35 10.56 -5.04
N ILE A 66 4.31 10.88 -5.82
CA ILE A 66 3.58 9.89 -6.64
C ILE A 66 4.53 9.19 -7.61
N ASN A 67 5.39 9.95 -8.31
CA ASN A 67 6.35 9.40 -9.25
C ASN A 67 7.39 8.49 -8.57
N ARG A 68 7.84 8.86 -7.35
CA ARG A 68 8.74 8.02 -6.56
C ARG A 68 8.08 6.71 -6.14
N ILE A 69 6.82 6.75 -5.70
CA ILE A 69 6.06 5.54 -5.34
C ILE A 69 5.86 4.65 -6.58
N HIS A 70 5.50 5.23 -7.72
CA HIS A 70 5.33 4.50 -8.98
C HIS A 70 6.58 3.70 -9.34
N LYS A 71 7.77 4.32 -9.33
CA LYS A 71 9.04 3.66 -9.65
C LYS A 71 9.35 2.47 -8.75
N VAL A 72 8.93 2.50 -7.48
CA VAL A 72 9.10 1.38 -6.56
C VAL A 72 8.08 0.28 -6.85
N ALA A 73 6.83 0.66 -7.14
CA ALA A 73 5.74 -0.27 -7.43
C ALA A 73 5.91 -1.02 -8.77
N GLU A 74 6.63 -0.44 -9.74
CA GLU A 74 6.94 -1.11 -11.01
C GLU A 74 7.62 -2.47 -10.81
N ALA A 75 8.48 -2.59 -9.79
CA ALA A 75 9.18 -3.83 -9.48
C ALA A 75 8.29 -4.91 -8.84
N SER A 76 7.15 -4.52 -8.24
CA SER A 76 6.27 -5.43 -7.51
C SER A 76 5.01 -5.83 -8.29
N VAL A 77 4.73 -5.19 -9.44
CA VAL A 77 3.49 -5.38 -10.23
C VAL A 77 2.21 -5.11 -9.41
N HIS A 78 2.35 -4.47 -8.26
CA HIS A 78 1.27 -4.11 -7.35
C HIS A 78 1.26 -2.60 -7.15
N PHE A 79 0.32 -1.93 -7.82
CA PHE A 79 0.22 -0.49 -7.81
C PHE A 79 -0.80 -0.02 -6.77
N PRO A 80 -0.44 0.94 -5.90
CA PRO A 80 -1.42 1.60 -5.05
C PRO A 80 -2.33 2.53 -5.87
N SER A 81 -3.53 2.76 -5.35
CA SER A 81 -4.35 3.88 -5.80
C SER A 81 -3.77 5.17 -5.19
N LEU A 82 -3.24 6.04 -6.05
CA LEU A 82 -2.60 7.30 -5.65
C LEU A 82 -3.47 8.48 -6.06
N HIS A 83 -3.73 9.39 -5.11
CA HIS A 83 -4.55 10.57 -5.36
C HIS A 83 -3.94 11.81 -4.70
N LEU A 84 -3.88 12.91 -5.44
CA LEU A 84 -3.69 14.25 -4.87
C LEU A 84 -5.07 14.75 -4.41
N GLU A 85 -5.37 14.62 -3.13
CA GLU A 85 -6.66 15.09 -2.58
C GLU A 85 -6.70 16.61 -2.40
N SER A 86 -5.53 17.23 -2.20
CA SER A 86 -5.37 18.68 -2.21
C SER A 86 -3.95 19.06 -2.62
N HIS A 87 -3.69 20.36 -2.75
CA HIS A 87 -2.36 20.90 -3.07
C HIS A 87 -1.25 20.49 -2.09
N THR A 88 -1.57 19.96 -0.92
CA THR A 88 -0.56 19.57 0.09
C THR A 88 -0.78 18.17 0.66
N GLN A 89 -1.65 17.37 0.04
CA GLN A 89 -2.04 16.06 0.57
C GLN A 89 -2.14 15.00 -0.53
N VAL A 90 -1.33 13.96 -0.36
CA VAL A 90 -1.36 12.75 -1.18
C VAL A 90 -1.99 11.63 -0.36
N ARG A 91 -2.98 10.97 -0.93
CA ARG A 91 -3.53 9.71 -0.42
C ARG A 91 -2.96 8.55 -1.21
N ALA A 92 -2.49 7.54 -0.50
CA ALA A 92 -2.12 6.25 -1.06
C ALA A 92 -2.97 5.16 -0.41
N ASP A 93 -3.80 4.49 -1.21
CA ASP A 93 -4.58 3.33 -0.79
C ASP A 93 -3.97 2.06 -1.37
N TYR A 94 -3.64 1.09 -0.51
CA TYR A 94 -3.28 -0.26 -0.91
C TYR A 94 -4.43 -1.21 -0.58
N LEU A 95 -4.88 -1.94 -1.61
CA LEU A 95 -5.83 -3.02 -1.48
C LEU A 95 -5.20 -4.30 -2.04
N SER A 96 -5.19 -5.35 -1.24
CA SER A 96 -4.96 -6.71 -1.73
C SER A 96 -6.26 -7.19 -2.37
N ARG A 97 -6.55 -6.79 -3.62
CA ARG A 97 -7.56 -7.55 -4.39
C ARG A 97 -6.90 -8.83 -4.87
N PRO A 98 -7.47 -10.02 -4.64
CA PRO A 98 -7.14 -11.15 -5.49
C PRO A 98 -7.51 -10.72 -6.91
N LEU A 99 -6.56 -10.78 -7.83
CA LEU A 99 -6.83 -10.65 -9.27
C LEU A 99 -7.61 -11.89 -9.73
N ALA A 100 -8.85 -12.01 -9.27
CA ALA A 100 -9.83 -12.97 -9.75
C ALA A 100 -11.13 -12.18 -9.94
N HIS A 101 -11.60 -12.13 -11.19
CA HIS A 101 -12.84 -11.47 -11.66
C HIS A 101 -12.73 -9.97 -12.01
N LEU A 102 -11.95 -9.69 -13.05
CA LEU A 102 -12.41 -8.79 -14.12
C LEU A 102 -12.34 -9.55 -15.45
N LEU A 103 -13.31 -10.46 -15.63
CA LEU A 103 -13.88 -10.90 -16.91
C LEU A 103 -15.40 -10.94 -16.71
#